data_AF-A0A352SA23-F1
#
_entry.id   AF-A0A352SA23-F1
#
_cell.length_a   1.000
_cell.length_b   1.000
_cell.length_c   1.000
_cell.angle_alpha   90.00
_cell.angle_beta   90.00
_cell.angle_gamma   90.00
#
_symmetry.space_group_name_H-M   'P 1'
#
loop_
_entity.id
_entity.type
_entity.pdbx_description
1 polymer ?
#
loop_
_entity_poly.entity_id
_entity_poly.type
_entity_poly.pdbx_seq_one_letter_code
_entity_poly.pdbx_strand_id
1 'polypeptide(L)' 'PPDIVKKWAGVLKSASTDTRWISANATYGGIPRVLTPEETAKYVSENFSAYQSLAKSAGIKMQ' A
#
# COMPACT_ATOMS: atom_id res chain seq x y z
N PRO A 1 18.42 1.07 -0.64
CA PRO A 1 19.28 0.82 0.54
C PRO A 1 18.45 0.80 1.84
N PRO A 2 18.77 -0.04 2.85
CA PRO A 2 17.96 -0.18 4.06
C PRO A 2 17.77 1.11 4.87
N ASP A 3 18.78 1.96 4.91
CA ASP A 3 18.78 3.29 5.55
C ASP A 3 17.77 4.24 4.89
N ILE A 4 17.69 4.23 3.56
CA ILE A 4 16.71 5.03 2.81
C ILE A 4 15.28 4.54 3.08
N VAL A 5 15.06 3.22 3.11
CA VAL A 5 13.75 2.64 3.43
C VAL A 5 13.32 3.05 4.83
N LYS A 6 14.22 2.97 5.82
CA LYS A 6 13.95 3.39 7.20
C LYS A 6 13.60 4.87 7.29
N LYS A 7 14.32 5.73 6.56
CA LYS A 7 14.03 7.17 6.52
C LYS A 7 12.60 7.44 6.00
N TRP A 8 12.24 6.83 4.88
CA TRP A 8 10.90 6.99 4.31
C TRP A 8 9.81 6.40 5.17
N ALA A 9 10.04 5.23 5.78
CA ALA A 9 9.09 4.63 6.72
C ALA A 9 8.79 5.59 7.89
N GLY A 10 9.79 6.30 8.40
CA GLY A 10 9.60 7.33 9.43
C GLY A 10 8.74 8.51 8.96
N VAL A 11 9.04 9.06 7.78
CA VAL A 11 8.28 10.19 7.20
C VAL A 11 6.83 9.80 6.90
N LEU A 12 6.59 8.62 6.33
CA LEU A 12 5.23 8.17 6.02
C LEU A 12 4.44 7.87 7.28
N LYS A 13 5.09 7.35 8.33
CA LYS A 13 4.44 7.13 9.62
C LYS A 13 3.94 8.42 10.25
N SER A 14 4.60 9.57 10.08
CA SER A 14 4.06 10.82 10.60
C SER A 14 2.81 11.30 9.84
N ALA A 15 2.66 10.94 8.56
CA ALA A 15 1.45 11.24 7.80
C ALA A 15 0.22 10.50 8.34
N SER A 16 0.38 9.30 8.91
CA SER A 16 -0.76 8.54 9.45
C SER A 16 -1.45 9.18 10.66
N THR A 17 -0.81 10.17 11.28
CA THR A 17 -1.35 10.96 12.39
C THR A 17 -1.58 12.43 12.02
N ASP A 18 -1.28 12.86 10.79
CA ASP A 18 -1.51 14.23 10.34
C ASP A 18 -3.00 14.43 10.01
N THR A 19 -3.68 15.26 10.79
CA THR A 19 -5.12 15.52 10.64
C THR A 19 -5.48 16.13 9.28
N ARG A 20 -4.60 16.95 8.69
CA ARG A 20 -4.82 17.54 7.36
C ARG A 20 -4.73 16.46 6.29
N TRP A 21 -3.75 15.55 6.40
CA TRP A 21 -3.62 14.41 5.50
C TRP A 21 -4.85 13.50 5.58
N ILE A 22 -5.27 13.12 6.78
CA ILE A 22 -6.44 12.25 7.01
C ILE A 22 -7.70 12.88 6.40
N SER A 23 -7.95 14.16 6.69
CA SER A 23 -9.14 14.87 6.21
C SER A 23 -9.15 15.01 4.69
N ALA A 24 -8.00 15.31 4.09
CA ALA A 24 -7.87 15.39 2.64
C ALA A 24 -8.14 14.01 2.01
N ASN A 25 -7.54 12.94 2.53
CA ASN A 25 -7.73 11.58 2.01
C ASN A 25 -9.21 11.17 2.02
N ALA A 26 -9.91 11.45 3.13
CA ALA A 26 -11.34 11.19 3.25
C ALA A 26 -12.18 12.03 2.26
N THR A 27 -11.81 13.29 2.02
CA THR A 27 -12.51 14.16 1.05
C THR A 27 -12.44 13.60 -0.37
N TYR A 28 -11.34 12.95 -0.73
CA TYR A 28 -11.18 12.29 -2.03
C TYR A 28 -11.75 10.86 -2.07
N GLY A 29 -12.42 10.40 -1.00
CA GLY A 29 -12.98 9.04 -0.89
C GLY A 29 -11.94 7.96 -0.59
N GLY A 30 -10.72 8.34 -0.21
CA GLY A 30 -9.65 7.42 0.17
C GLY A 30 -9.76 6.94 1.62
N ILE A 31 -9.03 5.85 1.92
CA ILE A 31 -8.84 5.35 3.27
C ILE A 31 -7.38 5.61 3.65
N PRO A 32 -7.09 6.53 4.59
CA PRO A 32 -5.72 6.89 4.96
C PRO A 32 -5.08 5.79 5.80
N ARG A 33 -4.60 4.73 5.13
CA ARG A 33 -3.89 3.61 5.75
C ARG A 33 -2.43 3.62 5.31
N VAL A 34 -1.53 3.91 6.25
CA VAL A 34 -0.08 3.79 6.04
C VAL A 34 0.40 2.48 6.65
N LEU A 35 1.07 1.66 5.86
CA LEU A 35 1.61 0.36 6.26
C LEU A 35 3.10 0.46 6.59
N THR A 36 3.60 -0.46 7.42
CA THR A 36 5.06 -0.65 7.52
C THR A 36 5.63 -1.22 6.21
N PRO A 37 6.95 -1.16 5.98
CA PRO A 37 7.57 -1.82 4.83
C PRO A 37 7.25 -3.32 4.74
N GLU A 38 7.23 -4.02 5.87
CA GLU A 38 6.95 -5.46 5.94
C GLU A 38 5.47 -5.75 5.61
N GLU A 39 4.55 -4.96 6.17
CA GLU A 39 3.13 -5.06 5.86
C GLU A 39 2.84 -4.74 4.39
N THR A 40 3.55 -3.75 3.83
CA THR A 40 3.45 -3.39 2.42
C THR A 40 3.92 -4.54 1.54
N ALA A 41 5.07 -5.14 1.84
CA ALA A 41 5.60 -6.28 1.09
C ALA A 41 4.63 -7.48 1.12
N LYS A 42 4.07 -7.77 2.30
CA LYS A 42 3.04 -8.80 2.46
C LYS A 42 1.80 -8.50 1.63
N TYR A 43 1.25 -7.29 1.75
CA TYR A 43 0.06 -6.85 1.01
C TYR A 43 0.26 -6.99 -0.51
N VAL A 44 1.40 -6.54 -1.04
CA VAL A 44 1.71 -6.63 -2.47
C VAL A 44 1.79 -8.09 -2.94
N SER A 45 2.47 -8.95 -2.18
CA SER A 45 2.62 -10.37 -2.52
C SER A 45 1.26 -11.11 -2.52
N GLU A 46 0.44 -10.87 -1.51
CA GLU A 46 -0.90 -11.45 -1.40
C GLU A 46 -1.81 -11.00 -2.54
N ASN A 47 -1.83 -9.70 -2.84
CA ASN A 47 -2.63 -9.16 -3.94
C ASN A 47 -2.14 -9.69 -5.29
N PHE A 48 -0.83 -9.72 -5.53
CA PHE A 48 -0.28 -10.27 -6.77
C PHE A 48 -0.74 -11.73 -6.98
N SER A 49 -0.59 -12.55 -5.95
CA SER A 49 -0.99 -13.96 -6.00
C SER A 49 -2.49 -14.12 -6.26
N ALA A 50 -3.33 -13.31 -5.58
CA ALA A 50 -4.77 -13.33 -5.73
C ALA A 50 -5.21 -12.92 -7.15
N TYR A 51 -4.68 -11.80 -7.67
CA TYR A 51 -5.02 -11.31 -9.00
C TYR A 51 -4.46 -12.22 -10.11
N GLN A 52 -3.30 -12.85 -9.91
CA GLN A 52 -2.79 -13.85 -10.84
C GLN A 52 -3.69 -15.07 -10.92
N SER A 53 -4.14 -15.58 -9.78
CA SER A 53 -5.10 -16.68 -9.73
C SER A 53 -6.42 -16.32 -10.43
N LEU A 54 -6.95 -15.12 -10.16
CA LEU A 54 -8.16 -14.60 -10.78
C LEU A 54 -8.02 -14.44 -12.30
N ALA A 55 -6.93 -13.87 -12.78
CA ALA A 55 -6.70 -13.70 -14.22
C ALA A 55 -6.66 -15.06 -14.93
N LYS A 56 -5.97 -16.03 -14.32
CA LYS A 56 -5.91 -17.41 -14.84
C LYS A 56 -7.28 -18.06 -14.90
N SER A 57 -8.11 -17.92 -13.86
CA SER A 57 -9.46 -18.51 -13.82
C SER A 57 -10.43 -17.82 -14.79
N ALA A 58 -10.25 -16.53 -15.04
CA ALA A 58 -11.04 -15.75 -15.98
C ALA A 58 -10.55 -15.85 -17.44
N GLY A 59 -9.45 -16.57 -17.71
CA GLY A 59 -8.85 -16.66 -19.05
C GLY A 59 -8.21 -15.35 -19.55
N ILE A 60 -7.94 -14.41 -18.64
CA ILE A 60 -7.30 -13.13 -18.94
C ILE A 60 -5.79 -13.36 -19.02
N LYS A 61 -5.18 -12.99 -20.16
CA LYS A 61 -3.72 -12.97 -20.29
C LYS A 61 -3.18 -11.70 -19.67
N MET A 62 -2.41 -11.83 -18.60
CA MET A 62 -1.60 -10.74 -18.07
C MET A 62 -0.28 -10.68 -18.86
N GLN A 63 0.17 -9.47 -19.20
CA GLN A 63 1.43 -9.23 -19.91
C GLN A 63 2.64 -9.39 -19.00
#